data_AF-A0A7Y2KKF2-F1
#
_entry.id   AF-A0A7Y2KKF2-F1
#
_cell.length_a   1.000
_cell.length_b   1.000
_cell.length_c   1.000
_cell.angle_alpha   90.00
_cell.angle_beta   90.00
_cell.angle_gamma   90.00
#
_symmetry.space_group_name_H-M   'P 1'
#
loop_
_entity.id
_entity.type
_entity.pdbx_description
1 polymer ?
#
loop_
_entity_poly.entity_id
_entity_poly.type
_entity_poly.pdbx_seq_one_letter_code
_entity_poly.pdbx_strand_id
1 'polypeptide(L)'
;MALVGEVFVADVIGKPVLDPVGEEIGKLRDIAVVGGGPFPRAAGLLLERKKTVLFLPWEEVSIFNRRIISSRKRDSDLAEYTPAPDQLLIGKDLLDKQIVDIDGAKVVRVNDVKLAEEGGAACVTDVDVGVRGILRRLGVERRGETFFRTIRHPLRHQMISWSLIQPLHEKLDRLTLAVSRQALAEIHPADIAQIISGLSPEERKGFFGKLDLEMAAEALHELEPEVQADLITDMDKEQAADVIERMPPDEAADVIADLPLEKAQEILGLIEKEEAQDIHELLGHEEDTAGGLMTNEYLAYPPGIT
;
A
#
# COMPACT_ATOMS: atom_id res chain seq x y z
N MET A 1 10.10 31.49 -7.93
CA MET A 1 9.18 30.52 -7.31
C MET A 1 8.95 29.40 -8.30
N ALA A 2 8.90 28.14 -7.84
CA ALA A 2 8.60 27.00 -8.69
C ALA A 2 7.12 27.01 -9.09
N LEU A 3 6.79 26.56 -10.31
CA LEU A 3 5.39 26.29 -10.67
C LEU A 3 5.01 24.91 -10.14
N VAL A 4 4.25 24.87 -9.05
CA VAL A 4 3.88 23.64 -8.34
C VAL A 4 2.43 23.29 -8.68
N GLY A 5 2.22 22.09 -9.23
CA GLY A 5 0.87 21.53 -9.38
C GLY A 5 0.48 20.68 -8.17
N GLU A 6 -0.78 20.29 -8.09
CA GLU A 6 -1.17 19.16 -7.25
C GLU A 6 -0.65 17.85 -7.88
N VAL A 7 0.05 17.05 -7.09
CA VAL A 7 0.71 15.83 -7.55
C VAL A 7 0.65 14.76 -6.47
N PHE A 8 0.42 13.52 -6.88
CA PHE A 8 0.67 12.36 -6.05
C PHE A 8 2.11 11.89 -6.23
N VAL A 9 2.79 11.48 -5.16
CA VAL A 9 4.20 11.07 -5.22
C VAL A 9 4.40 9.92 -6.21
N ALA A 10 3.48 8.94 -6.24
CA ALA A 10 3.52 7.86 -7.23
C ALA A 10 3.53 8.35 -8.70
N ASP A 11 2.94 9.52 -9.01
CA ASP A 11 2.93 10.06 -10.36
C ASP A 11 4.29 10.59 -10.81
N VAL A 12 5.16 10.98 -9.88
CA VAL A 12 6.42 11.68 -10.16
C VAL A 12 7.66 10.85 -9.89
N ILE A 13 7.60 9.86 -9.01
CA ILE A 13 8.71 8.93 -8.77
C ILE A 13 9.08 8.20 -10.08
N GLY A 14 10.38 8.07 -10.32
CA GLY A 14 10.97 7.47 -11.51
C GLY A 14 10.95 8.36 -12.76
N LYS A 15 10.32 9.55 -12.73
CA LYS A 15 10.32 10.46 -13.87
C LYS A 15 11.67 11.18 -14.04
N PRO A 16 12.06 11.48 -15.29
CA PRO A 16 13.26 12.27 -15.55
C PRO A 16 13.08 13.70 -15.04
N VAL A 17 14.13 14.23 -14.43
CA VAL A 17 14.25 15.63 -14.03
C VAL A 17 15.13 16.33 -15.05
N LEU A 18 14.58 17.36 -15.68
CA LEU A 18 15.24 18.07 -16.78
C LEU A 18 15.96 19.31 -16.28
N ASP A 19 17.08 19.64 -16.91
CA ASP A 19 17.79 20.89 -16.68
C ASP A 19 17.19 22.06 -17.50
N PRO A 20 17.72 23.30 -17.40
CA PRO A 20 17.20 24.45 -18.15
C PRO A 20 17.30 24.33 -19.68
N VAL A 21 18.16 23.47 -20.22
CA VAL A 21 18.30 23.24 -21.67
C VAL A 21 17.52 22.01 -22.15
N GLY A 22 16.88 21.29 -21.22
CA GLY A 22 16.01 20.14 -21.50
C GLY A 22 16.73 18.79 -21.45
N GLU A 23 17.96 18.73 -20.93
CA GLU A 23 18.70 17.48 -20.76
C GLU A 23 18.31 16.78 -19.45
N GLU A 24 18.29 15.45 -19.44
CA GLU A 24 17.98 14.67 -18.24
C GLU A 24 19.18 14.68 -17.26
N ILE A 25 18.96 15.24 -16.08
CA ILE A 25 19.94 15.25 -14.98
C ILE A 25 19.95 13.88 -14.27
N GLY A 26 18.78 13.29 -14.11
CA GLY A 26 18.56 12.01 -13.45
C GLY A 26 17.07 11.75 -13.24
N LYS A 27 16.74 10.62 -12.63
CA LYS A 27 15.33 10.25 -12.33
C LYS A 27 14.99 10.57 -10.89
N LEU A 28 13.78 11.07 -10.64
CA LEU A 28 13.32 11.33 -9.28
C LEU A 28 13.25 10.01 -8.51
N ARG A 29 14.06 9.88 -7.47
CA ARG A 29 14.10 8.70 -6.59
C ARG A 29 13.23 8.87 -5.36
N ASP A 30 13.31 10.04 -4.72
CA ASP A 30 12.59 10.36 -3.51
C ASP A 30 12.47 11.89 -3.32
N ILE A 31 11.66 12.32 -2.37
CA ILE A 31 11.42 13.72 -2.03
C ILE A 31 11.73 13.89 -0.54
N ALA A 32 12.69 14.75 -0.21
CA ALA A 32 12.98 15.10 1.17
C ALA A 32 12.03 16.21 1.61
N VAL A 33 11.41 16.02 2.77
CA VAL A 33 10.57 17.02 3.44
C VAL A 33 11.13 17.36 4.81
N VAL A 34 10.93 18.60 5.23
CA VAL A 34 11.27 19.10 6.55
C VAL A 34 9.98 19.49 7.29
N GLY A 35 9.94 19.19 8.59
CA GLY A 35 8.86 19.63 9.48
C GLY A 35 8.96 21.11 9.85
N GLY A 36 8.17 21.54 10.83
CA GLY A 36 8.23 22.91 11.39
C GLY A 36 7.07 23.83 11.05
N GLY A 37 6.05 23.33 10.32
CA GLY A 37 4.79 24.01 10.05
C GLY A 37 3.61 23.01 10.09
N PRO A 38 2.37 23.45 9.83
CA PRO A 38 1.20 22.56 9.82
C PRO A 38 1.29 21.45 8.74
N PHE A 39 2.11 21.67 7.71
CA PHE A 39 2.38 20.73 6.62
C PHE A 39 3.89 20.61 6.39
N PRO A 40 4.45 19.39 6.29
CA PRO A 40 5.85 19.16 5.93
C PRO A 40 6.14 19.75 4.56
N ARG A 41 7.21 20.53 4.47
CA ARG A 41 7.58 21.23 3.24
C ARG A 41 8.68 20.49 2.52
N ALA A 42 8.61 20.41 1.20
CA ALA A 42 9.68 19.86 0.40
C ALA A 42 10.98 20.66 0.59
N ALA A 43 12.02 20.00 1.09
CA ALA A 43 13.37 20.52 1.20
C ALA A 43 14.14 20.34 -0.11
N GLY A 44 13.84 19.27 -0.86
CA GLY A 44 14.47 19.01 -2.15
C GLY A 44 14.12 17.65 -2.73
N LEU A 45 14.64 17.39 -3.92
CA LEU A 45 14.45 16.17 -4.68
C LEU A 45 15.73 15.34 -4.66
N LEU A 46 15.60 14.03 -4.44
CA LEU A 46 16.69 13.08 -4.56
C LEU A 46 16.65 12.50 -5.98
N LEU A 47 17.72 12.70 -6.74
CA LEU A 47 17.83 12.26 -8.13
C LEU A 47 18.76 11.05 -8.21
N GLU A 48 18.25 9.94 -8.72
CA GLU A 48 19.07 8.78 -9.03
C GLU A 48 19.74 8.94 -10.40
N ARG A 49 21.07 8.79 -10.40
CA ARG A 49 21.89 8.77 -11.62
C ARG A 49 22.99 7.74 -11.47
N LYS A 50 22.95 6.70 -12.30
CA LYS A 50 23.91 5.56 -12.27
C LYS A 50 23.96 4.91 -10.89
N LYS A 51 25.02 5.18 -10.10
CA LYS A 51 25.22 4.63 -8.74
C LYS A 51 25.25 5.71 -7.66
N THR A 52 24.92 6.95 -8.02
CA THR A 52 24.95 8.11 -7.12
C THR A 52 23.55 8.68 -6.97
N VAL A 53 23.27 9.22 -5.78
CA VAL A 53 22.06 9.99 -5.52
C VAL A 53 22.48 11.45 -5.38
N LEU A 54 21.92 12.31 -6.22
CA LEU A 54 22.14 13.75 -6.16
C LEU A 54 21.02 14.41 -5.38
N PHE A 55 21.31 15.55 -4.76
CA PHE A 55 20.31 16.36 -4.08
C PHE A 55 20.08 17.66 -4.86
N LEU A 56 18.83 17.89 -5.26
CA LEU A 56 18.35 19.12 -5.86
C LEU A 56 17.53 19.90 -4.82
N PRO A 57 18.05 21.01 -4.26
CA PRO A 57 17.31 21.84 -3.32
C PRO A 57 16.00 22.36 -3.94
N TRP A 58 14.96 22.51 -3.12
CA TRP A 58 13.63 22.89 -3.61
C TRP A 58 13.60 24.25 -4.30
N GLU A 59 14.42 25.20 -3.85
CA GLU A 59 14.52 26.56 -4.40
C GLU A 59 14.99 26.55 -5.86
N GLU A 60 15.74 25.52 -6.24
CA GLU A 60 16.28 25.32 -7.57
C GLU A 60 15.31 24.59 -8.50
N VAL A 61 14.17 24.13 -8.00
CA VAL A 61 13.12 23.54 -8.83
C VAL A 61 12.40 24.67 -9.60
N SER A 62 12.23 24.50 -10.90
CA SER A 62 11.53 25.46 -11.76
C SER A 62 10.08 25.07 -12.02
N ILE A 63 9.83 23.80 -12.33
CA ILE A 63 8.49 23.24 -12.55
C ILE A 63 8.40 21.92 -11.81
N PHE A 64 7.31 21.73 -11.07
CA PHE A 64 7.01 20.48 -10.39
C PHE A 64 5.52 20.14 -10.54
N ASN A 65 5.21 19.23 -11.46
CA ASN A 65 3.85 18.71 -11.61
C ASN A 65 3.89 17.28 -12.16
N ARG A 66 2.71 16.65 -12.25
CA ARG A 66 2.56 15.28 -12.76
C ARG A 66 3.10 15.03 -14.17
N ARG A 67 3.44 16.04 -14.97
CA ARG A 67 3.95 15.87 -16.35
C ARG A 67 5.44 16.16 -16.46
N ILE A 68 5.89 17.26 -15.87
CA ILE A 68 7.23 17.80 -16.05
C ILE A 68 7.81 18.12 -14.67
N ILE A 69 9.07 17.70 -14.50
CA ILE A 69 9.92 18.08 -13.38
C ILE A 69 11.16 18.73 -13.98
N SER A 70 11.43 19.98 -13.63
CA SER A 70 12.58 20.71 -14.16
C SER A 70 13.33 21.49 -13.10
N SER A 71 14.63 21.61 -13.30
CA SER A 71 15.61 22.28 -12.46
C SER A 71 16.04 23.62 -13.09
N ARG A 72 16.49 24.56 -12.25
CA ARG A 72 17.21 25.78 -12.63
C ARG A 72 18.72 25.54 -12.72
N LYS A 73 19.21 24.51 -12.05
CA LYS A 73 20.61 24.06 -12.06
C LYS A 73 20.84 23.02 -13.14
N ARG A 74 22.08 23.01 -13.64
CA ARG A 74 22.60 21.95 -14.50
C ARG A 74 23.19 20.83 -13.65
N ASP A 75 23.39 19.69 -14.29
CA ASP A 75 23.94 18.49 -13.66
C ASP A 75 25.31 18.73 -12.97
N SER A 76 26.19 19.53 -13.58
CA SER A 76 27.50 19.88 -13.02
C SER A 76 27.45 20.60 -11.68
N ASP A 77 26.30 21.18 -11.33
CA ASP A 77 26.12 22.09 -10.20
C ASP A 77 25.43 21.40 -9.00
N LEU A 78 25.15 20.09 -9.11
CA LEU A 78 24.52 19.29 -8.06
C LEU A 78 25.53 18.50 -7.24
N ALA A 79 25.28 18.46 -5.93
CA ALA A 79 26.06 17.69 -4.98
C ALA A 79 25.41 16.32 -4.72
N GLU A 80 26.23 15.37 -4.27
CA GLU A 80 25.72 14.09 -3.76
C GLU A 80 24.88 14.31 -2.50
N TYR A 81 23.79 13.55 -2.40
CA TYR A 81 22.89 13.61 -1.26
C TYR A 81 23.58 13.09 0.00
N THR A 82 23.48 13.86 1.08
CA THR A 82 23.88 13.44 2.43
C THR A 82 22.66 13.54 3.34
N PRO A 83 22.25 12.46 4.03
CA PRO A 83 21.10 12.47 4.93
C PRO A 83 21.22 13.51 6.03
N ALA A 84 20.19 14.33 6.21
CA ALA A 84 20.09 15.27 7.33
C ALA A 84 19.12 14.73 8.40
N PRO A 85 19.39 14.91 9.70
CA PRO A 85 18.56 14.34 10.78
C PRO A 85 17.13 14.89 10.86
N ASP A 86 16.92 16.10 10.34
CA ASP A 86 15.64 16.84 10.33
C ASP A 86 14.84 16.62 9.03
N GLN A 87 15.38 15.82 8.11
CA GLN A 87 14.73 15.48 6.85
C GLN A 87 14.07 14.11 6.93
N LEU A 88 12.87 14.04 6.38
CA LEU A 88 12.11 12.80 6.18
C LEU A 88 11.99 12.57 4.69
N LEU A 89 12.22 11.35 4.23
CA LEU A 89 12.06 10.98 2.83
C LEU A 89 10.65 10.41 2.64
N ILE A 90 9.87 10.95 1.70
CA ILE A 90 8.48 10.48 1.52
C ILE A 90 8.44 9.00 1.13
N GLY A 91 9.24 8.59 0.15
CA GLY A 91 9.26 7.22 -0.35
C GLY A 91 9.70 6.21 0.70
N LYS A 92 10.71 6.56 1.50
CA LYS A 92 11.29 5.66 2.51
C LYS A 92 10.60 5.71 3.87
N ASP A 93 10.25 6.92 4.33
CA ASP A 93 9.84 7.18 5.71
C ASP A 93 8.33 7.46 5.85
N LEU A 94 7.58 7.59 4.75
CA LEU A 94 6.12 7.81 4.77
C LEU A 94 5.33 6.73 4.02
N LEU A 95 5.70 6.40 2.77
CA LEU A 95 5.02 5.34 2.03
C LEU A 95 5.15 3.99 2.76
N ASP A 96 4.09 3.20 2.65
CA ASP A 96 3.95 1.88 3.27
C ASP A 96 3.98 1.89 4.82
N LYS A 97 4.02 3.06 5.46
CA LYS A 97 3.92 3.20 6.92
C LYS A 97 2.50 2.99 7.41
N GLN A 98 2.40 2.49 8.64
CA GLN A 98 1.12 2.25 9.30
C GLN A 98 0.63 3.51 10.00
N ILE A 99 -0.63 3.83 9.77
CA ILE A 99 -1.43 4.84 10.45
C ILE A 99 -2.39 4.11 11.39
N VAL A 100 -2.34 4.42 12.68
CA VAL A 100 -3.22 3.84 13.71
C VAL A 100 -4.16 4.88 14.29
N ASP A 101 -5.39 4.49 14.63
CA ASP A 101 -6.29 5.37 15.40
C ASP A 101 -5.81 5.58 16.84
N ILE A 102 -6.26 6.65 17.52
CA ILE A 102 -5.97 6.92 18.95
C ILE A 102 -6.37 5.76 19.86
N ASP A 103 -7.42 5.03 19.49
CA ASP A 103 -7.90 3.87 20.25
C ASP A 103 -7.10 2.59 19.91
N GLY A 104 -6.12 2.69 19.01
CA GLY A 104 -5.29 1.57 18.53
C GLY A 104 -6.05 0.52 17.71
N ALA A 105 -7.35 0.71 17.51
CA ALA A 105 -8.25 -0.33 17.05
C ALA A 105 -8.32 -0.47 15.51
N LYS A 106 -7.71 0.44 14.74
CA LYS A 106 -7.65 0.35 13.28
C LYS A 106 -6.28 0.76 12.79
N VAL A 107 -5.70 -0.04 11.90
CA VAL A 107 -4.38 0.18 11.30
C VAL A 107 -4.54 0.21 9.79
N VAL A 108 -4.18 1.32 9.14
CA VAL A 108 -4.20 1.46 7.68
C VAL A 108 -2.83 1.87 7.16
N ARG A 109 -2.52 1.58 5.90
CA ARG A 109 -1.21 1.88 5.30
C ARG A 109 -1.25 3.14 4.44
N VAL A 110 -0.17 3.91 4.46
CA VAL A 110 0.07 5.01 3.52
C VAL A 110 0.36 4.43 2.13
N ASN A 111 -0.62 4.47 1.24
CA ASN A 111 -0.47 3.95 -0.12
C ASN A 111 0.13 4.98 -1.06
N ASP A 112 -0.14 6.26 -0.84
CA ASP A 112 0.45 7.37 -1.60
C ASP A 112 0.41 8.67 -0.79
N VAL A 113 1.12 9.68 -1.26
CA VAL A 113 1.16 11.00 -0.61
C VAL A 113 0.83 12.08 -1.63
N LYS A 114 -0.04 13.02 -1.25
CA LYS A 114 -0.38 14.18 -2.07
C LYS A 114 0.47 15.38 -1.65
N LEU A 115 1.07 16.00 -2.66
CA LEU A 115 1.77 17.27 -2.58
C LEU A 115 0.95 18.36 -3.27
N ALA A 116 0.79 19.50 -2.61
CA ALA A 116 0.18 20.69 -3.18
C ALA A 116 0.98 21.94 -2.84
N GLU A 117 0.75 23.03 -3.58
CA GLU A 117 1.42 24.31 -3.32
C GLU A 117 0.83 24.99 -2.08
N GLU A 118 1.67 25.27 -1.09
CA GLU A 118 1.33 26.06 0.09
C GLU A 118 2.47 27.06 0.36
N GLY A 119 2.18 28.35 0.25
CA GLY A 119 3.17 29.41 0.49
C GLY A 119 4.40 29.39 -0.44
N GLY A 120 4.23 28.93 -1.69
CA GLY A 120 5.30 28.89 -2.71
C GLY A 120 6.23 27.68 -2.65
N ALA A 121 5.93 26.69 -1.79
CA ALA A 121 6.62 25.41 -1.72
C ALA A 121 5.63 24.24 -1.84
N ALA A 122 6.07 23.08 -2.35
CA ALA A 122 5.24 21.88 -2.25
C ALA A 122 5.22 21.40 -0.81
N CYS A 123 4.03 21.15 -0.30
CA CYS A 123 3.82 20.64 1.04
C CYS A 123 3.02 19.35 1.00
N VAL A 124 3.28 18.45 1.94
CA VAL A 124 2.46 17.25 2.16
C VAL A 124 1.13 17.69 2.75
N THR A 125 0.06 17.63 1.96
CA THR A 125 -1.28 18.05 2.41
C THR A 125 -2.09 16.87 2.90
N ASP A 126 -1.99 15.73 2.21
CA ASP A 126 -2.83 14.56 2.45
C ASP A 126 -2.06 13.27 2.19
N VAL A 127 -2.49 12.21 2.87
CA VAL A 127 -2.08 10.83 2.65
C VAL A 127 -3.23 10.04 2.05
N ASP A 128 -2.97 9.34 0.96
CA ASP A 128 -3.91 8.37 0.37
C ASP A 128 -3.71 7.01 1.04
N VAL A 129 -4.76 6.49 1.66
CA VAL A 129 -4.80 5.14 2.25
C VAL A 129 -5.68 4.18 1.46
N GLY A 130 -6.21 4.64 0.33
CA GLY A 130 -7.11 3.88 -0.51
C GLY A 130 -6.39 3.06 -1.59
N VAL A 131 -7.17 2.20 -2.23
CA VAL A 131 -6.73 1.32 -3.31
C VAL A 131 -6.21 2.08 -4.54
N ARG A 132 -6.70 3.30 -4.78
CA ARG A 132 -6.21 4.15 -5.89
C ARG A 132 -4.72 4.50 -5.76
N GLY A 133 -4.25 4.77 -4.54
CA GLY A 133 -2.82 4.98 -4.28
C GLY A 133 -1.98 3.77 -4.68
N ILE A 134 -2.45 2.56 -4.37
CA ILE A 134 -1.79 1.31 -4.76
C ILE A 134 -1.73 1.18 -6.28
N LEU A 135 -2.86 1.40 -6.96
CA LEU A 135 -2.97 1.30 -8.42
C LEU A 135 -2.08 2.29 -9.16
N ARG A 136 -1.95 3.53 -8.65
CA ARG A 136 -0.99 4.52 -9.18
C ARG A 136 0.44 4.02 -9.08
N ARG A 137 0.82 3.48 -7.91
CA ARG A 137 2.17 2.95 -7.68
C ARG A 137 2.52 1.75 -8.55
N LEU A 138 1.53 0.96 -8.96
CA LEU A 138 1.72 -0.16 -9.88
C LEU A 138 1.62 0.25 -11.35
N GLY A 139 1.27 1.51 -11.65
CA GLY A 139 1.14 2.02 -13.03
C GLY A 139 -0.12 1.55 -13.76
N VAL A 140 -1.08 0.95 -13.04
CA VAL A 140 -2.30 0.35 -13.61
C VAL A 140 -3.29 1.42 -14.09
N GLU A 141 -3.36 2.58 -13.43
CA GLU A 141 -4.28 3.67 -13.82
C GLU A 141 -4.07 4.17 -15.26
N ARG A 142 -2.88 3.97 -15.84
CA ARG A 142 -2.57 4.39 -17.22
C ARG A 142 -3.14 3.48 -18.30
N ARG A 143 -3.58 2.26 -17.95
CA ARG A 143 -4.02 1.23 -18.90
C ARG A 143 -5.55 1.14 -19.09
N GLY A 144 -6.34 1.92 -18.36
CA GLY A 144 -7.70 2.31 -18.77
C GLY A 144 -8.77 2.30 -17.68
N GLU A 145 -9.79 3.14 -17.86
CA GLU A 145 -11.03 3.20 -17.06
C GLU A 145 -11.94 1.97 -17.26
N THR A 146 -11.72 1.20 -18.33
CA THR A 146 -12.52 0.01 -18.68
C THR A 146 -12.49 -1.05 -17.58
N PHE A 147 -11.36 -1.18 -16.90
CA PHE A 147 -11.14 -2.10 -15.80
C PHE A 147 -12.04 -1.77 -14.60
N PHE A 148 -12.23 -0.48 -14.31
CA PHE A 148 -12.99 0.00 -13.15
C PHE A 148 -14.49 0.20 -13.44
N ARG A 149 -14.92 0.09 -14.70
CA ARG A 149 -16.33 0.35 -15.10
C ARG A 149 -17.33 -0.64 -14.52
N THR A 150 -16.87 -1.79 -14.05
CA THR A 150 -17.71 -2.86 -13.48
C THR A 150 -17.65 -2.90 -11.95
N ILE A 151 -16.84 -2.03 -11.32
CA ILE A 151 -16.79 -1.95 -9.86
C ILE A 151 -18.07 -1.31 -9.35
N ARG A 152 -18.74 -2.02 -8.44
CA ARG A 152 -20.05 -1.64 -7.93
C ARG A 152 -19.97 -0.39 -7.06
N HIS A 153 -18.86 -0.22 -6.35
CA HIS A 153 -18.54 0.98 -5.60
C HIS A 153 -17.49 1.84 -6.33
N PRO A 154 -17.74 3.15 -6.57
CA PRO A 154 -16.71 4.01 -7.12
C PRO A 154 -15.54 4.04 -6.13
N LEU A 155 -14.32 3.77 -6.61
CA LEU A 155 -13.11 3.84 -5.80
C LEU A 155 -13.00 5.23 -5.18
N ARG A 156 -13.41 5.35 -3.92
CA ARG A 156 -13.40 6.62 -3.20
C ARG A 156 -11.96 7.00 -2.91
N HIS A 157 -11.67 8.29 -3.03
CA HIS A 157 -10.42 8.84 -2.51
C HIS A 157 -10.50 8.79 -0.98
N GLN A 158 -9.83 7.82 -0.38
CA GLN A 158 -9.62 7.77 1.06
C GLN A 158 -8.38 8.61 1.37
N MET A 159 -8.60 9.91 1.51
CA MET A 159 -7.56 10.87 1.80
C MET A 159 -7.65 11.30 3.26
N ILE A 160 -6.53 11.22 3.96
CA ILE A 160 -6.38 11.73 5.32
C ILE A 160 -5.54 13.00 5.24
N SER A 161 -6.09 14.13 5.67
CA SER A 161 -5.33 15.37 5.80
C SER A 161 -4.16 15.17 6.76
N TRP A 162 -2.97 15.65 6.38
CA TRP A 162 -1.77 15.60 7.21
C TRP A 162 -1.99 16.27 8.58
N SER A 163 -2.85 17.28 8.66
CA SER A 163 -3.18 17.96 9.93
C SER A 163 -3.77 17.04 11.00
N LEU A 164 -4.30 15.88 10.58
CA LEU A 164 -4.87 14.87 11.47
C LEU A 164 -3.85 13.80 11.86
N ILE A 165 -2.66 13.78 11.25
CA ILE A 165 -1.63 12.77 11.47
C ILE A 165 -0.60 13.34 12.45
N GLN A 166 -0.38 12.61 13.54
CA GLN A 166 0.66 12.90 14.51
C GLN A 166 1.75 11.82 14.44
N PRO A 167 3.03 12.20 14.31
CA PRO A 167 4.13 11.25 14.48
C PRO A 167 4.06 10.62 15.87
N LEU A 168 4.02 9.28 15.95
CA LEU A 168 3.95 8.59 17.24
C LEU A 168 5.33 8.60 17.95
N HIS A 169 6.43 8.68 17.18
CA HIS A 169 7.80 8.71 17.67
C HIS A 169 8.71 9.53 16.72
N GLU A 170 9.90 9.92 17.20
CA GLU A 170 10.94 10.63 16.39
C GLU A 170 11.40 9.84 15.15
N LYS A 171 11.10 8.54 15.09
CA LYS A 171 11.19 7.69 13.90
C LYS A 171 9.79 7.32 13.44
N LEU A 172 9.44 7.67 12.19
CA LEU A 172 8.12 7.48 11.58
C LEU A 172 7.79 6.01 11.27
N ASP A 173 8.08 5.08 12.19
CA ASP A 173 7.73 3.67 11.99
C ASP A 173 6.22 3.44 12.13
N ARG A 174 5.55 4.29 12.91
CA ARG A 174 4.10 4.35 13.07
C ARG A 174 3.62 5.79 13.16
N LEU A 175 2.49 6.08 12.51
CA LEU A 175 1.78 7.35 12.52
C LEU A 175 0.46 7.16 13.27
N THR A 176 0.00 8.17 14.00
CA THR A 176 -1.28 8.10 14.74
C THR A 176 -2.26 9.13 14.20
N LEU A 177 -3.53 8.78 14.07
CA LEU A 177 -4.61 9.71 13.75
C LEU A 177 -5.07 10.41 15.02
N ALA A 178 -5.22 11.72 14.96
CA ALA A 178 -5.73 12.53 16.06
C ALA A 178 -7.26 12.46 16.20
N VAL A 179 -7.96 11.82 15.25
CA VAL A 179 -9.43 11.70 15.20
C VAL A 179 -9.84 10.27 14.94
N SER A 180 -10.99 9.87 15.50
CA SER A 180 -11.46 8.48 15.45
C SER A 180 -12.05 8.07 14.09
N ARG A 181 -11.93 6.76 13.81
CA ARG A 181 -12.49 5.85 12.76
C ARG A 181 -13.39 6.37 11.62
N GLN A 182 -14.21 7.40 11.80
CA GLN A 182 -15.22 7.84 10.81
C GLN A 182 -14.61 8.42 9.52
N ALA A 183 -13.31 8.77 9.52
CA ALA A 183 -12.63 9.29 8.33
C ALA A 183 -12.26 8.22 7.28
N LEU A 184 -12.27 6.93 7.65
CA LEU A 184 -11.77 5.84 6.82
C LEU A 184 -12.92 4.97 6.29
N ALA A 185 -13.57 5.41 5.22
CA ALA A 185 -14.58 4.60 4.54
C ALA A 185 -13.91 3.40 3.86
N GLU A 186 -14.28 2.17 4.20
CA GLU A 186 -13.68 0.96 3.63
C GLU A 186 -14.18 0.66 2.21
N ILE A 187 -13.32 0.02 1.42
CA ILE A 187 -13.70 -0.63 0.15
C ILE A 187 -14.14 -2.05 0.48
N HIS A 188 -15.15 -2.58 -0.22
CA HIS A 188 -15.59 -3.95 0.01
C HIS A 188 -14.53 -4.95 -0.50
N PRO A 189 -14.25 -6.06 0.22
CA PRO A 189 -13.32 -7.10 -0.25
C PRO A 189 -13.61 -7.61 -1.67
N ALA A 190 -14.87 -7.91 -2.00
CA ALA A 190 -15.29 -8.25 -3.37
C ALA A 190 -14.89 -7.24 -4.46
N ASP A 191 -14.89 -5.93 -4.17
CA ASP A 191 -14.41 -4.92 -5.14
C ASP A 191 -12.88 -5.02 -5.31
N ILE A 192 -12.15 -5.35 -4.24
CA ILE A 192 -10.71 -5.61 -4.29
C ILE A 192 -10.43 -6.88 -5.12
N ALA A 193 -11.17 -7.97 -4.88
CA ALA A 193 -11.06 -9.20 -5.66
C ALA A 193 -11.29 -8.92 -7.14
N GLN A 194 -12.32 -8.16 -7.50
CA GLN A 194 -12.59 -7.78 -8.89
C GLN A 194 -11.43 -6.99 -9.53
N ILE A 195 -10.76 -6.14 -8.77
CA ILE A 195 -9.54 -5.46 -9.22
C ILE A 195 -8.47 -6.52 -9.48
N ILE A 196 -8.15 -7.35 -8.49
CA ILE A 196 -7.10 -8.36 -8.62
C ILE A 196 -7.34 -9.28 -9.82
N SER A 197 -8.57 -9.73 -10.06
CA SER A 197 -8.94 -10.57 -11.20
C SER A 197 -8.58 -9.94 -12.55
N GLY A 198 -8.70 -8.60 -12.67
CA GLY A 198 -8.36 -7.88 -13.89
C GLY A 198 -6.87 -7.61 -14.09
N LEU A 199 -6.04 -7.74 -13.04
CA LEU A 199 -4.60 -7.42 -13.09
C LEU A 199 -3.81 -8.55 -13.76
N SER A 200 -2.66 -8.22 -14.35
CA SER A 200 -1.69 -9.24 -14.78
C SER A 200 -1.05 -9.93 -13.57
N PRO A 201 -0.50 -11.16 -13.70
CA PRO A 201 0.07 -11.89 -12.56
C PRO A 201 1.12 -11.10 -11.74
N GLU A 202 2.02 -10.38 -12.41
CA GLU A 202 3.02 -9.54 -11.75
C GLU A 202 2.36 -8.37 -10.98
N GLU A 203 1.33 -7.76 -11.55
CA GLU A 203 0.56 -6.67 -10.92
C GLU A 203 -0.27 -7.19 -9.74
N ARG A 204 -0.83 -8.42 -9.82
CA ARG A 204 -1.58 -9.07 -8.73
C ARG A 204 -0.71 -9.22 -7.49
N LYS A 205 0.46 -9.84 -7.63
CA LYS A 205 1.41 -10.02 -6.52
C LYS A 205 1.80 -8.68 -5.89
N GLY A 206 2.12 -7.69 -6.73
CA GLY A 206 2.49 -6.35 -6.26
C GLY A 206 1.35 -5.57 -5.59
N PHE A 207 0.10 -5.85 -5.99
CA PHE A 207 -1.10 -5.26 -5.40
C PHE A 207 -1.46 -5.94 -4.08
N PHE A 208 -1.56 -7.26 -4.09
CA PHE A 208 -1.95 -8.09 -2.96
C PHE A 208 -0.98 -7.89 -1.78
N GLY A 209 0.33 -7.89 -2.02
CA GLY A 209 1.34 -7.65 -0.98
C GLY A 209 1.33 -6.23 -0.37
N LYS A 210 0.53 -5.29 -0.92
CA LYS A 210 0.34 -3.94 -0.34
C LYS A 210 -0.93 -3.82 0.48
N LEU A 211 -1.80 -4.82 0.46
CA LEU A 211 -2.93 -4.89 1.37
C LEU A 211 -2.44 -5.16 2.80
N ASP A 212 -3.19 -4.71 3.79
CA ASP A 212 -3.04 -5.25 5.15
C ASP A 212 -3.55 -6.69 5.20
N LEU A 213 -3.16 -7.44 6.23
CA LEU A 213 -3.43 -8.89 6.32
C LEU A 213 -4.94 -9.19 6.36
N GLU A 214 -5.72 -8.38 7.10
CA GLU A 214 -7.17 -8.58 7.21
C GLU A 214 -7.84 -8.39 5.84
N MET A 215 -7.47 -7.34 5.10
CA MET A 215 -8.02 -7.10 3.76
C MET A 215 -7.48 -8.05 2.71
N ALA A 216 -6.26 -8.57 2.88
CA ALA A 216 -5.73 -9.62 2.01
C ALA A 216 -6.53 -10.91 2.16
N ALA A 217 -6.79 -11.36 3.39
CA ALA A 217 -7.55 -12.57 3.69
C ALA A 217 -9.00 -12.49 3.17
N GLU A 218 -9.70 -11.40 3.51
CA GLU A 218 -11.08 -11.15 3.06
C GLU A 218 -11.19 -11.04 1.54
N ALA A 219 -10.23 -10.36 0.88
CA ALA A 219 -10.23 -10.26 -0.58
C ALA A 219 -9.82 -11.57 -1.27
N LEU A 220 -9.03 -12.42 -0.59
CA LEU A 220 -8.62 -13.71 -1.13
C LEU A 220 -9.81 -14.66 -1.25
N HIS A 221 -10.62 -14.78 -0.19
CA HIS A 221 -11.86 -15.55 -0.21
C HIS A 221 -12.78 -15.20 -1.39
N GLU A 222 -12.88 -13.92 -1.73
CA GLU A 222 -13.74 -13.42 -2.81
C GLU A 222 -13.18 -13.67 -4.24
N LEU A 223 -11.98 -14.24 -4.37
CA LEU A 223 -11.37 -14.59 -5.64
C LEU A 223 -11.78 -15.98 -6.12
N GLU A 224 -11.72 -16.19 -7.44
CA GLU A 224 -11.87 -17.52 -8.03
C GLU A 224 -10.73 -18.45 -7.57
N PRO A 225 -10.99 -19.75 -7.34
CA PRO A 225 -10.02 -20.69 -6.75
C PRO A 225 -8.67 -20.73 -7.46
N GLU A 226 -8.66 -20.69 -8.80
CA GLU A 226 -7.39 -20.70 -9.55
C GLU A 226 -6.54 -19.46 -9.27
N VAL A 227 -7.17 -18.31 -9.04
CA VAL A 227 -6.47 -17.05 -8.73
C VAL A 227 -5.97 -17.06 -7.28
N GLN A 228 -6.72 -17.67 -6.36
CA GLN A 228 -6.29 -17.86 -4.96
C GLN A 228 -5.02 -18.70 -4.91
N ALA A 229 -5.05 -19.88 -5.55
CA ALA A 229 -3.92 -20.82 -5.58
C ALA A 229 -2.68 -20.19 -6.23
N ASP A 230 -2.85 -19.48 -7.36
CA ASP A 230 -1.77 -18.75 -8.04
C ASP A 230 -1.10 -17.71 -7.12
N LEU A 231 -1.90 -16.89 -6.44
CA LEU A 231 -1.40 -15.85 -5.53
C LEU A 231 -0.61 -16.44 -4.36
N ILE A 232 -1.19 -17.43 -3.68
CA ILE A 232 -0.56 -18.06 -2.51
C ILE A 232 0.72 -18.82 -2.89
N THR A 233 0.71 -19.49 -4.04
CA THR A 233 1.90 -20.19 -4.55
C THR A 233 3.06 -19.23 -4.76
N ASP A 234 2.80 -18.05 -5.33
CA ASP A 234 3.80 -17.03 -5.64
C ASP A 234 4.29 -16.23 -4.42
N MET A 235 3.58 -16.27 -3.30
CA MET A 235 3.95 -15.58 -2.06
C MET A 235 5.07 -16.31 -1.32
N ASP A 236 5.83 -15.59 -0.50
CA ASP A 236 6.69 -16.25 0.47
C ASP A 236 5.83 -16.98 1.52
N LYS A 237 6.36 -18.06 2.06
CA LYS A 237 5.61 -18.99 2.92
C LYS A 237 5.18 -18.33 4.23
N GLU A 238 5.96 -17.40 4.75
CA GLU A 238 5.63 -16.64 5.95
C GLU A 238 4.43 -15.71 5.70
N GLN A 239 4.44 -14.93 4.61
CA GLN A 239 3.31 -14.09 4.23
C GLN A 239 2.05 -14.90 3.89
N ALA A 240 2.22 -16.03 3.21
CA ALA A 240 1.10 -16.91 2.90
C ALA A 240 0.47 -17.45 4.19
N ALA A 241 1.28 -17.90 5.16
CA ALA A 241 0.80 -18.33 6.46
C ALA A 241 0.07 -17.21 7.21
N ASP A 242 0.65 -16.00 7.26
CA ASP A 242 0.02 -14.84 7.91
C ASP A 242 -1.34 -14.48 7.31
N VAL A 243 -1.54 -14.68 6.00
CA VAL A 243 -2.83 -14.42 5.32
C VAL A 243 -3.82 -15.55 5.58
N ILE A 244 -3.40 -16.81 5.43
CA ILE A 244 -4.26 -17.99 5.64
C ILE A 244 -4.74 -18.05 7.09
N GLU A 245 -3.90 -17.72 8.07
CA GLU A 245 -4.26 -17.66 9.49
C GLU A 245 -5.35 -16.62 9.80
N ARG A 246 -5.55 -15.63 8.92
CA ARG A 246 -6.59 -14.60 9.06
C ARG A 246 -7.88 -14.92 8.31
N MET A 247 -7.93 -16.05 7.61
CA MET A 247 -9.13 -16.50 6.92
C MET A 247 -9.99 -17.37 7.84
N PRO A 248 -11.32 -17.42 7.61
CA PRO A 248 -12.16 -18.46 8.19
C PRO A 248 -11.60 -19.86 7.87
N PRO A 249 -11.62 -20.83 8.81
CA PRO A 249 -10.99 -22.12 8.63
C PRO A 249 -11.49 -22.93 7.42
N ASP A 250 -12.77 -22.80 7.08
CA ASP A 250 -13.40 -23.41 5.91
C ASP A 250 -12.83 -22.85 4.60
N GLU A 251 -12.81 -21.53 4.48
CA GLU A 251 -12.24 -20.86 3.30
C GLU A 251 -10.73 -21.10 3.18
N ALA A 252 -10.02 -21.15 4.30
CA ALA A 252 -8.61 -21.52 4.35
C ALA A 252 -8.39 -22.97 3.89
N ALA A 253 -9.25 -23.91 4.29
CA ALA A 253 -9.15 -25.30 3.88
C ALA A 253 -9.31 -25.46 2.38
N ASP A 254 -10.28 -24.76 1.76
CA ASP A 254 -10.49 -24.78 0.32
C ASP A 254 -9.25 -24.27 -0.44
N VAL A 255 -8.70 -23.12 -0.02
CA VAL A 255 -7.47 -22.58 -0.63
C VAL A 255 -6.31 -23.56 -0.49
N ILE A 256 -6.10 -24.15 0.69
CA ILE A 256 -4.99 -25.08 0.95
C ILE A 256 -5.14 -26.38 0.13
N ALA A 257 -6.37 -26.85 -0.08
CA ALA A 257 -6.65 -28.06 -0.85
C ALA A 257 -6.21 -27.94 -2.33
N ASP A 258 -6.29 -26.74 -2.88
CA ASP A 258 -5.90 -26.43 -4.27
C ASP A 258 -4.39 -26.18 -4.46
N LEU A 259 -3.61 -26.14 -3.38
CA LEU A 259 -2.17 -25.92 -3.46
C LEU A 259 -1.36 -27.20 -3.75
N PRO A 260 -0.15 -27.06 -4.31
CA PRO A 260 0.82 -28.16 -4.31
C PRO A 260 1.10 -28.66 -2.89
N LEU A 261 1.10 -29.98 -2.70
CA LEU A 261 1.25 -30.63 -1.38
C LEU A 261 2.43 -30.09 -0.55
N GLU A 262 3.57 -29.85 -1.19
CA GLU A 262 4.76 -29.29 -0.52
C GLU A 262 4.49 -27.89 0.05
N LYS A 263 3.83 -27.02 -0.73
CA LYS A 263 3.49 -25.65 -0.32
C LYS A 263 2.44 -25.65 0.79
N ALA A 264 1.40 -26.49 0.67
CA ALA A 264 0.37 -26.66 1.70
C ALA A 264 1.00 -27.06 3.05
N GLN A 265 1.91 -28.05 3.04
CA GLN A 265 2.61 -28.48 4.25
C GLN A 265 3.52 -27.41 4.84
N GLU A 266 4.22 -26.65 4.00
CA GLU A 266 5.05 -25.53 4.44
C GLU A 266 4.22 -24.45 5.15
N ILE A 267 3.06 -24.09 4.58
CA ILE A 267 2.17 -23.07 5.15
C ILE A 267 1.56 -23.56 6.46
N LEU A 268 0.96 -24.77 6.48
CA LEU A 268 0.37 -25.34 7.69
C LEU A 268 1.39 -25.53 8.83
N GLY A 269 2.67 -25.71 8.50
CA GLY A 269 3.75 -25.79 9.48
C GLY A 269 4.17 -24.45 10.10
N LEU A 270 3.72 -23.32 9.53
CA LEU A 270 4.05 -21.97 9.99
C LEU A 270 2.88 -21.27 10.72
N ILE A 271 1.65 -21.69 10.47
CA ILE A 271 0.44 -21.18 11.14
C ILE A 271 0.42 -21.63 12.61
N GLU A 272 -0.25 -20.85 13.47
CA GLU A 272 -0.52 -21.25 14.85
C GLU A 272 -1.21 -22.62 14.94
N LYS A 273 -0.87 -23.38 15.99
CA LYS A 273 -1.20 -24.80 16.06
C LYS A 273 -2.71 -25.06 16.14
N GLU A 274 -3.47 -24.18 16.77
CA GLU A 274 -4.92 -24.33 16.96
C GLU A 274 -5.63 -24.13 15.61
N GLU A 275 -5.26 -23.09 14.88
CA GLU A 275 -5.77 -22.70 13.57
C GLU A 275 -5.38 -23.73 12.50
N ALA A 276 -4.14 -24.21 12.52
CA ALA A 276 -3.71 -25.30 11.64
C ALA A 276 -4.48 -26.60 11.91
N GLN A 277 -4.86 -26.87 13.17
CA GLN A 277 -5.63 -28.05 13.53
C GLN A 277 -7.07 -27.94 13.01
N ASP A 278 -7.66 -26.76 13.11
CA ASP A 278 -9.00 -26.44 12.61
C ASP A 278 -9.09 -26.63 11.09
N ILE A 279 -8.12 -26.09 10.34
CA ILE A 279 -8.03 -26.28 8.88
C ILE A 279 -7.81 -27.77 8.54
N HIS A 280 -6.96 -28.48 9.30
CA HIS A 280 -6.66 -29.88 9.05
C HIS A 280 -7.87 -30.80 9.24
N GLU A 281 -8.77 -30.48 10.18
CA GLU A 281 -10.01 -31.23 10.38
C GLU A 281 -10.91 -31.12 9.13
N LEU A 282 -11.05 -29.91 8.58
CA LEU A 282 -11.89 -29.64 7.41
C LEU A 282 -11.34 -30.27 6.12
N LEU A 283 -10.02 -30.24 5.92
CA LEU A 283 -9.34 -30.93 4.81
C LEU A 283 -9.57 -32.46 4.80
N GLY A 284 -10.02 -33.04 5.90
CA GLY A 284 -10.38 -34.46 6.00
C GLY A 284 -11.70 -34.82 5.33
N HIS A 285 -12.50 -33.83 4.92
CA HIS A 285 -13.80 -34.01 4.28
C HIS A 285 -13.72 -33.85 2.76
N GLU A 286 -14.63 -34.52 2.05
CA GLU A 286 -14.79 -34.31 0.61
C GLU A 286 -15.57 -33.00 0.37
N GLU A 287 -15.13 -32.21 -0.61
CA GLU A 287 -15.65 -30.86 -0.95
C GLU A 287 -17.19 -30.82 -1.07
N ASP A 288 -17.79 -31.71 -1.85
CA ASP A 288 -19.24 -31.78 -2.10
C ASP A 288 -20.06 -32.39 -0.95
N THR A 289 -19.51 -32.47 0.26
CA THR A 289 -20.20 -33.03 1.44
C THR A 289 -20.55 -31.96 2.45
N ALA A 290 -21.46 -32.28 3.37
CA ALA A 290 -21.75 -31.39 4.49
C ALA A 290 -20.50 -31.06 5.33
N GLY A 291 -19.51 -31.96 5.36
CA GLY A 291 -18.24 -31.72 6.05
C GLY A 291 -17.27 -30.83 5.26
N GLY A 292 -17.36 -30.85 3.92
CA GLY A 292 -16.56 -29.97 3.06
C GLY A 292 -17.11 -28.54 3.00
N LEU A 293 -18.41 -28.36 3.23
CA LEU A 293 -19.07 -27.04 3.21
C LEU A 293 -19.31 -26.42 4.60
N MET A 294 -18.90 -27.08 5.68
CA MET A 294 -19.12 -26.58 7.04
C MET A 294 -17.92 -25.77 7.53
N THR A 295 -18.20 -24.85 8.44
CA THR A 295 -17.18 -24.21 9.27
C THR A 295 -17.22 -24.79 10.68
N ASN A 296 -16.06 -24.90 11.32
CA ASN A 296 -15.94 -25.24 12.74
C ASN A 296 -16.04 -24.01 13.66
N GLU A 297 -16.19 -22.81 13.09
CA GLU A 297 -16.51 -21.59 13.84
C GLU A 297 -18.02 -21.48 14.11
N TYR A 298 -18.46 -22.02 15.25
CA TYR A 298 -19.85 -21.92 15.66
C TYR A 298 -20.01 -21.57 17.13
N LEU A 299 -21.12 -20.89 17.44
CA LEU A 299 -21.51 -20.61 18.81
C LEU A 299 -22.32 -21.78 19.37
N ALA A 300 -21.78 -22.45 20.39
CA ALA A 300 -22.49 -23.46 21.16
C ALA A 300 -22.62 -23.04 22.62
N TYR A 301 -23.81 -23.20 23.19
CA TYR A 301 -24.09 -22.90 24.59
C TYR A 301 -24.91 -24.01 25.24
N PRO A 302 -24.68 -24.31 26.53
CA PRO A 302 -25.52 -25.25 27.27
C PRO A 302 -26.97 -24.76 27.39
N PRO A 303 -27.95 -25.68 27.41
CA PRO A 303 -29.33 -25.32 27.68
C PRO A 303 -29.46 -24.65 29.05
N GLY A 304 -30.17 -23.52 29.12
CA GLY A 304 -30.44 -22.78 30.37
C GLY A 304 -29.59 -21.54 30.64
N ILE A 305 -28.73 -21.12 29.70
CA ILE A 305 -28.12 -19.77 29.69
C ILE A 305 -29.20 -18.73 29.36
N THR A 306 -29.21 -17.62 30.12
CA THR A 306 -30.10 -16.46 29.94
C THR A 306 -29.31 -15.20 29.67
#